data_AF-A0A3D2S1R5-F1
#
_entry.id   AF-A0A3D2S1R5-F1
#
_cell.length_a   1.000
_cell.length_b   1.000
_cell.length_c   1.000
_cell.angle_alpha   90.00
_cell.angle_beta   90.00
_cell.angle_gamma   90.00
#
_symmetry.space_group_name_H-M   'P 1'
#
loop_
_entity.id
_entity.type
_entity.pdbx_description
1 polymer ?
#
loop_
_entity_poly.entity_id
_entity_poly.type
_entity_poly.pdbx_seq_one_letter_code
_entity_poly.pdbx_strand_id
1 'polypeptide(L)'
;MKKSPVNGKTLLIDTPTLPPSWALLERELIRVQTLACQEFFNRYFDERGYLLCLPRWGGNDGPDDAIENLTGWPILHMLGAADTILHMYKKAWEGHLRQYTEAKTVEVPIARDGMYYKEFPVMFDWFHNAEGLTVFNLQGLSDPDDPNFQRRVKRYAGFYMNEDSQADNYDPEHKIIRSMFNGSRGPLLRKAMALDWAGDPIEVGGRFAPKHGERNFDEMLAHFKDYTDIVGDHPLNLAATSLATNAYMLTGASKYREWLLEYVDAWVERTDTNGGIIPSNVGLDGTIGGECQGKWYGGCYGWAFTVVVPQTGKLADRNAVHRGIAGFGNALLVTGDQSYVNVWRNMLDKINSNRKTIDDQVMYPHMHGDQGWYSYKPSPYSHGALDVYYWSMRRDDLKYLPIDGWLSFLEGQNPNYPIDALQRDFGAVRQRIEGMHNDSTTLDTRLSDDPMPFNPATVRTLVELMLGGIQPRHGEPLHCRVRYFDPDNRRAGIPEDVAALVEKMTDDEVTLTLVNINPIKSRTVVVQGGAYAEHQILEVTTDSQISSVNSSHFNVRLAPGSGSRIVAKMKRYANQPTFVFPWNRD
;
A
#
# COMPACT_ATOMS: atom_id res chain seq x y z
N MET A 1 40.30 2.95 6.45
CA MET A 1 40.06 1.58 6.98
C MET A 1 38.62 1.22 6.67
N LYS A 2 38.38 0.23 5.79
CA LYS A 2 37.02 -0.24 5.49
C LYS A 2 36.51 -0.95 6.73
N LYS A 3 35.45 -0.44 7.37
CA LYS A 3 34.76 -1.18 8.45
C LYS A 3 34.32 -2.54 7.89
N SER A 4 34.49 -3.58 8.71
CA SER A 4 34.16 -4.99 8.45
C SER A 4 32.74 -5.18 7.88
N PRO A 5 32.49 -6.31 7.18
CA PRO A 5 31.22 -6.61 6.55
C PRO A 5 30.10 -6.66 7.60
N VAL A 6 28.89 -6.29 7.17
CA VAL A 6 27.63 -6.41 7.91
C VAL A 6 27.67 -7.60 8.89
N ASN A 7 27.47 -7.38 10.19
CA ASN A 7 27.39 -8.44 11.21
C ASN A 7 26.40 -9.50 10.73
N GLY A 8 26.88 -10.70 10.38
CA GLY A 8 26.03 -11.75 9.81
C GLY A 8 26.80 -12.93 9.22
N LYS A 9 26.17 -14.11 9.26
CA LYS A 9 26.70 -15.31 8.60
C LYS A 9 26.83 -15.03 7.10
N THR A 10 27.99 -15.31 6.52
CA THR A 10 28.23 -15.13 5.08
C THR A 10 28.26 -16.49 4.39
N LEU A 11 27.37 -16.69 3.43
CA LEU A 11 27.42 -17.81 2.49
C LEU A 11 28.30 -17.44 1.30
N LEU A 12 29.25 -18.30 0.96
CA LEU A 12 30.02 -18.18 -0.27
C LEU A 12 29.35 -19.05 -1.33
N ILE A 13 29.07 -18.45 -2.49
CA ILE A 13 28.54 -19.14 -3.66
C ILE A 13 29.52 -18.89 -4.80
N ASP A 14 30.15 -19.94 -5.28
CA ASP A 14 31.08 -19.94 -6.40
C ASP A 14 30.67 -20.89 -7.53
N THR A 15 29.51 -21.55 -7.39
CA THR A 15 28.95 -22.45 -8.41
C THR A 15 28.68 -21.70 -9.71
N PRO A 16 29.41 -22.00 -10.80
CA PRO A 16 29.20 -21.35 -12.08
C PRO A 16 27.76 -21.55 -12.56
N THR A 17 27.10 -20.47 -12.95
CA THR A 17 25.69 -20.48 -13.35
C THR A 17 25.54 -19.65 -14.61
N LEU A 18 25.00 -20.25 -15.67
CA LEU A 18 24.56 -19.49 -16.83
C LEU A 18 23.40 -18.57 -16.40
N PRO A 19 23.45 -17.27 -16.70
CA PRO A 19 22.35 -16.36 -16.35
C PRO A 19 21.02 -16.86 -16.93
N PRO A 20 20.04 -17.23 -16.08
CA PRO A 20 18.74 -17.66 -16.58
C PRO A 20 18.00 -16.46 -17.18
N SER A 21 17.10 -16.72 -18.13
CA SER A 21 16.38 -15.66 -18.86
C SER A 21 15.64 -14.69 -17.95
N TRP A 22 15.00 -15.18 -16.88
CA TRP A 22 14.31 -14.32 -15.92
C TRP A 22 15.26 -13.35 -15.22
N ALA A 23 16.51 -13.75 -14.93
CA ALA A 23 17.47 -12.89 -14.24
C ALA A 23 17.90 -11.71 -15.12
N LEU A 24 18.09 -11.96 -16.42
CA LEU A 24 18.39 -10.90 -17.38
C LEU A 24 17.19 -9.96 -17.56
N LEU A 25 15.98 -10.51 -17.68
CA LEU A 25 14.75 -9.74 -17.81
C LEU A 25 14.47 -8.88 -16.57
N GLU A 26 14.69 -9.40 -15.37
CA GLU A 26 14.50 -8.69 -14.11
C GLU A 26 15.39 -7.45 -14.02
N ARG A 27 16.71 -7.62 -14.24
CA ARG A 27 17.67 -6.51 -14.20
C ARG A 27 17.38 -5.47 -15.27
N GLU A 28 17.06 -5.92 -16.47
CA GLU A 28 16.73 -5.03 -17.58
C GLU A 28 15.41 -4.28 -17.35
N LEU A 29 14.41 -4.93 -16.74
CA LEU A 29 13.13 -4.31 -16.43
C LEU A 29 13.30 -3.20 -15.39
N ILE A 30 14.11 -3.43 -14.34
CA ILE A 30 14.47 -2.38 -13.36
C ILE A 30 15.15 -1.19 -14.06
N ARG A 31 16.09 -1.46 -14.99
CA ARG A 31 16.81 -0.44 -15.73
C ARG A 31 15.89 0.38 -16.65
N VAL A 32 15.05 -0.28 -17.44
CA VAL A 32 14.14 0.38 -18.40
C VAL A 32 13.07 1.17 -17.68
N GLN A 33 12.49 0.65 -16.59
CA GLN A 33 11.59 1.43 -15.73
C GLN A 33 12.27 2.67 -15.19
N THR A 34 13.54 2.58 -14.78
CA THR A 34 14.29 3.74 -14.27
C THR A 34 14.38 4.86 -15.31
N LEU A 35 14.70 4.52 -16.56
CA LEU A 35 14.76 5.48 -17.66
C LEU A 35 13.38 6.07 -17.97
N ALA A 36 12.35 5.22 -18.01
CA ALA A 36 10.98 5.61 -18.26
C ALA A 36 10.46 6.59 -17.18
N CYS A 37 10.75 6.32 -15.89
CA CYS A 37 10.40 7.21 -14.79
C CYS A 37 11.09 8.57 -14.89
N GLN A 38 12.35 8.64 -15.37
CA GLN A 38 13.03 9.92 -15.59
C GLN A 38 12.31 10.76 -16.65
N GLU A 39 11.92 10.15 -17.77
CA GLU A 39 11.18 10.84 -18.83
C GLU A 39 9.81 11.31 -18.32
N PHE A 40 9.09 10.45 -17.59
CA PHE A 40 7.82 10.80 -16.97
C PHE A 40 7.96 11.98 -16.00
N PHE A 41 8.98 11.96 -15.13
CA PHE A 41 9.23 13.05 -14.20
C PHE A 41 9.49 14.37 -14.93
N ASN A 42 10.34 14.35 -15.95
CA ASN A 42 10.69 15.53 -16.73
C ASN A 42 9.49 16.15 -17.47
N ARG A 43 8.50 15.33 -17.83
CA ARG A 43 7.30 15.79 -18.52
C ARG A 43 6.27 16.39 -17.57
N TYR A 44 6.04 15.76 -16.42
CA TYR A 44 4.91 16.08 -15.55
C TYR A 44 5.27 16.88 -14.30
N PHE A 45 6.56 17.00 -13.95
CA PHE A 45 7.00 17.73 -12.78
C PHE A 45 7.97 18.85 -13.15
N ASP A 46 7.84 19.99 -12.47
CA ASP A 46 8.73 21.13 -12.68
C ASP A 46 10.00 21.07 -11.80
N GLU A 47 10.83 22.10 -11.90
CA GLU A 47 12.06 22.21 -11.12
C GLU A 47 11.83 22.29 -9.60
N ARG A 48 10.62 22.66 -9.17
CA ARG A 48 10.19 22.79 -7.79
C ARG A 48 9.64 21.47 -7.23
N GLY A 49 9.41 20.48 -8.10
CA GLY A 49 8.76 19.21 -7.78
C GLY A 49 7.24 19.29 -7.81
N TYR A 50 6.66 20.35 -8.38
CA TYR A 50 5.20 20.48 -8.50
C TYR A 50 4.71 19.62 -9.65
N LEU A 51 3.58 18.95 -9.45
CA LEU A 51 2.87 18.34 -10.56
C LEU A 51 2.32 19.45 -11.46
N LEU A 52 2.55 19.33 -12.77
CA LEU A 52 2.09 20.26 -13.78
C LEU A 52 0.62 20.00 -14.15
N CYS A 53 -0.28 20.19 -13.19
CA CYS A 53 -1.73 20.13 -13.35
C CYS A 53 -2.39 21.38 -12.74
N LEU A 54 -3.71 21.52 -12.91
CA LEU A 54 -4.51 22.46 -12.12
C LEU A 54 -4.61 21.93 -10.67
N PRO A 55 -4.05 22.60 -9.65
CA PRO A 55 -4.16 22.11 -8.27
C PRO A 55 -5.59 22.32 -7.77
N ARG A 56 -6.22 21.24 -7.30
CA ARG A 56 -7.61 21.24 -6.84
C ARG A 56 -7.79 20.49 -5.53
N TRP A 57 -8.93 20.76 -4.91
CA TRP A 57 -9.46 20.04 -3.78
C TRP A 57 -10.57 19.13 -4.27
N GLY A 58 -10.63 17.89 -3.80
CA GLY A 58 -11.77 17.01 -4.01
C GLY A 58 -11.37 15.55 -4.07
N GLY A 59 -12.34 14.63 -4.14
CA GLY A 59 -12.11 13.19 -4.27
C GLY A 59 -12.03 12.68 -5.72
N ASN A 60 -12.09 13.58 -6.71
CA ASN A 60 -11.98 13.23 -8.13
C ASN A 60 -10.64 13.67 -8.77
N ASP A 61 -10.04 14.71 -8.20
CA ASP A 61 -8.92 15.48 -8.77
C ASP A 61 -8.11 16.16 -7.66
N GLY A 62 -7.95 15.43 -6.56
CA GLY A 62 -7.45 15.95 -5.30
C GLY A 62 -5.93 15.99 -5.17
N PRO A 63 -5.44 16.41 -4.00
CA PRO A 63 -4.03 16.31 -3.64
C PRO A 63 -3.51 14.87 -3.59
N ASP A 64 -4.34 13.92 -3.17
CA ASP A 64 -4.01 12.50 -3.10
C ASP A 64 -3.66 11.93 -4.48
N ASP A 65 -4.52 12.12 -5.49
CA ASP A 65 -4.25 11.72 -6.88
C ASP A 65 -2.92 12.30 -7.41
N ALA A 66 -2.59 13.53 -7.02
CA ALA A 66 -1.42 14.23 -7.55
C ALA A 66 -0.11 13.50 -7.22
N ILE A 67 0.05 13.07 -5.97
CA ILE A 67 1.25 12.35 -5.54
C ILE A 67 1.21 10.87 -5.93
N GLU A 68 0.02 10.30 -6.17
CA GLU A 68 -0.14 8.93 -6.68
C GLU A 68 0.47 8.71 -8.07
N ASN A 69 0.74 9.77 -8.84
CA ASN A 69 1.55 9.70 -10.05
C ASN A 69 2.92 9.04 -9.84
N LEU A 70 3.38 8.95 -8.58
CA LEU A 70 4.64 8.32 -8.19
C LEU A 70 4.46 7.06 -7.36
N THR A 71 3.25 6.50 -7.30
CA THR A 71 2.97 5.21 -6.66
C THR A 71 3.91 4.12 -7.21
N GLY A 72 4.49 3.33 -6.32
CA GLY A 72 5.46 2.28 -6.65
C GLY A 72 6.92 2.75 -6.75
N TRP A 73 7.21 4.04 -6.80
CA TRP A 73 8.60 4.53 -6.94
C TRP A 73 9.48 4.22 -5.71
N PRO A 74 8.99 4.35 -4.45
CA PRO A 74 9.75 3.90 -3.29
C PRO A 74 10.07 2.41 -3.32
N ILE A 75 9.14 1.58 -3.82
CA ILE A 75 9.33 0.13 -3.98
C ILE A 75 10.36 -0.14 -5.06
N LEU A 76 10.28 0.52 -6.23
CA LEU A 76 11.24 0.36 -7.32
C LEU A 76 12.68 0.67 -6.87
N HIS A 77 12.86 1.77 -6.12
CA HIS A 77 14.15 2.09 -5.52
C HIS A 77 14.59 1.02 -4.51
N MET A 78 13.71 0.64 -3.59
CA MET A 78 13.99 -0.41 -2.60
C MET A 78 14.31 -1.77 -3.22
N LEU A 79 13.80 -2.08 -4.41
CA LEU A 79 14.14 -3.30 -5.15
C LEU A 79 15.56 -3.28 -5.73
N GLY A 80 16.16 -2.09 -5.90
CA GLY A 80 17.51 -1.93 -6.44
C GLY A 80 17.61 -1.05 -7.69
N ALA A 81 16.58 -0.25 -8.00
CA ALA A 81 16.71 0.81 -9.00
C ALA A 81 17.67 1.92 -8.52
N ALA A 82 18.14 2.75 -9.46
CA ALA A 82 19.12 3.79 -9.18
C ALA A 82 18.59 4.87 -8.22
N ASP A 83 19.52 5.50 -7.48
CA ASP A 83 19.24 6.62 -6.56
C ASP A 83 18.52 7.81 -7.21
N THR A 84 18.57 7.93 -8.53
CA THR A 84 17.78 8.93 -9.26
C THR A 84 16.28 8.80 -8.98
N ILE A 85 15.76 7.58 -8.78
CA ILE A 85 14.36 7.37 -8.41
C ILE A 85 14.08 7.96 -7.03
N LEU A 86 14.95 7.70 -6.05
CA LEU A 86 14.87 8.27 -4.69
C LEU A 86 14.87 9.80 -4.72
N HIS A 87 15.81 10.39 -5.46
CA HIS A 87 15.91 11.85 -5.57
C HIS A 87 14.65 12.47 -6.20
N MET A 88 14.12 11.87 -7.26
CA MET A 88 12.94 12.39 -7.95
C MET A 88 11.68 12.31 -7.09
N TYR A 89 11.37 11.16 -6.48
CA TYR A 89 10.15 11.06 -5.67
C TYR A 89 10.24 11.90 -4.39
N LYS A 90 11.43 12.04 -3.77
CA LYS A 90 11.60 12.96 -2.62
C LYS A 90 11.40 14.40 -3.05
N LYS A 91 11.93 14.79 -4.22
CA LYS A 91 11.73 16.14 -4.77
C LYS A 91 10.24 16.42 -5.02
N ALA A 92 9.52 15.49 -5.63
CA ALA A 92 8.08 15.64 -5.83
C ALA A 92 7.29 15.58 -4.53
N TRP A 93 7.70 14.80 -3.53
CA TRP A 93 7.06 14.82 -2.22
C TRP A 93 7.18 16.20 -1.55
N GLU A 94 8.38 16.80 -1.54
CA GLU A 94 8.56 18.15 -1.01
C GLU A 94 7.80 19.20 -1.84
N GLY A 95 7.76 19.03 -3.17
CA GLY A 95 6.98 19.85 -4.08
C GLY A 95 5.48 19.77 -3.79
N HIS A 96 4.93 18.56 -3.66
CA HIS A 96 3.55 18.25 -3.33
C HIS A 96 3.10 18.94 -2.05
N LEU A 97 3.86 18.75 -0.96
CA LEU A 97 3.56 19.37 0.32
C LEU A 97 3.48 20.89 0.22
N ARG A 98 4.38 21.53 -0.54
CA ARG A 98 4.36 22.98 -0.73
C ARG A 98 3.23 23.42 -1.67
N GLN A 99 3.05 22.73 -2.79
CA GLN A 99 2.00 23.01 -3.79
C GLN A 99 0.62 23.02 -3.17
N TYR A 100 0.30 22.02 -2.35
CA TYR A 100 -1.02 21.89 -1.72
C TYR A 100 -1.15 22.63 -0.39
N THR A 101 -0.05 23.12 0.18
CA THR A 101 -0.11 24.17 1.21
C THR A 101 -0.46 25.53 0.60
N GLU A 102 0.05 25.82 -0.60
CA GLU A 102 -0.22 27.05 -1.35
C GLU A 102 -1.60 27.07 -2.01
N ALA A 103 -2.06 25.92 -2.50
CA ALA A 103 -3.36 25.76 -3.13
C ALA A 103 -4.49 25.92 -2.10
N LYS A 104 -5.50 26.73 -2.44
CA LYS A 104 -6.59 27.13 -1.55
C LYS A 104 -7.91 27.04 -2.29
N THR A 105 -8.95 26.74 -1.55
CA THR A 105 -10.33 26.86 -2.01
C THR A 105 -10.92 28.22 -1.67
N VAL A 106 -11.98 28.60 -2.36
CA VAL A 106 -12.79 29.79 -2.14
C VAL A 106 -14.14 29.37 -1.57
N GLU A 107 -14.81 28.43 -2.23
CA GLU A 107 -16.18 28.02 -1.89
C GLU A 107 -16.18 26.94 -0.79
N VAL A 108 -15.26 25.97 -0.86
CA VAL A 108 -15.13 24.92 0.16
C VAL A 108 -14.42 25.46 1.42
N PRO A 109 -15.07 25.56 2.59
CA PRO A 109 -14.44 26.15 3.77
C PRO A 109 -13.23 25.37 4.30
N ILE A 110 -13.21 24.03 4.10
CA ILE A 110 -12.22 23.10 4.65
C ILE A 110 -10.78 23.50 4.29
N ALA A 111 -10.55 23.95 3.05
CA ALA A 111 -9.21 24.18 2.49
C ALA A 111 -8.93 25.67 2.13
N ARG A 112 -9.68 26.62 2.70
CA ARG A 112 -9.49 28.07 2.43
C ARG A 112 -8.11 28.59 2.86
N ASP A 113 -7.54 27.99 3.90
CA ASP A 113 -6.23 28.35 4.44
C ASP A 113 -5.11 27.44 3.95
N GLY A 114 -5.35 26.68 2.88
CA GLY A 114 -4.45 25.68 2.32
C GLY A 114 -5.09 24.29 2.40
N MET A 115 -4.90 23.48 1.36
CA MET A 115 -5.37 22.09 1.34
C MET A 115 -4.53 21.20 2.27
N TYR A 116 -3.27 21.58 2.52
CA TYR A 116 -2.38 20.97 3.50
C TYR A 116 -2.06 21.95 4.62
N TYR A 117 -2.01 21.43 5.84
CA TYR A 117 -1.57 22.16 7.01
C TYR A 117 -0.64 21.27 7.84
N LYS A 118 0.46 21.85 8.34
CA LYS A 118 1.53 21.08 9.01
C LYS A 118 2.00 19.86 8.19
N GLU A 119 2.05 20.02 6.86
CA GLU A 119 2.47 19.01 5.89
C GLU A 119 1.54 17.78 5.81
N PHE A 120 0.27 17.88 6.16
CA PHE A 120 -0.71 16.78 6.05
C PHE A 120 -2.06 17.34 5.58
N PRO A 121 -2.92 16.54 4.91
CA PRO A 121 -4.26 16.99 4.53
C PRO A 121 -5.01 17.67 5.68
N VAL A 122 -5.74 18.75 5.41
CA VAL A 122 -6.47 19.46 6.46
C VAL A 122 -7.58 18.61 7.07
N MET A 123 -8.40 17.98 6.23
CA MET A 123 -9.53 17.11 6.58
C MET A 123 -10.02 16.38 5.33
N PHE A 124 -9.86 15.06 5.25
CA PHE A 124 -10.48 14.24 4.22
C PHE A 124 -10.60 12.80 4.70
N ASP A 125 -11.14 11.89 3.89
CA ASP A 125 -11.31 10.50 4.32
C ASP A 125 -10.07 9.62 4.08
N TRP A 126 -10.00 8.51 4.81
CA TRP A 126 -8.89 7.58 4.73
C TRP A 126 -8.87 6.67 3.49
N PHE A 127 -9.87 6.73 2.61
CA PHE A 127 -9.72 6.21 1.26
C PHE A 127 -8.61 7.00 0.54
N HIS A 128 -8.77 8.31 0.49
CA HIS A 128 -7.91 9.25 -0.23
C HIS A 128 -6.64 9.62 0.56
N ASN A 129 -6.73 9.81 1.88
CA ASN A 129 -5.51 10.05 2.69
C ASN A 129 -4.54 8.87 2.59
N ALA A 130 -5.03 7.63 2.54
CA ALA A 130 -4.18 6.46 2.37
C ALA A 130 -3.53 6.41 0.99
N GLU A 131 -4.28 6.74 -0.06
CA GLU A 131 -3.81 6.90 -1.44
C GLU A 131 -2.65 7.91 -1.51
N GLY A 132 -2.89 9.14 -1.01
CA GLY A 132 -1.90 10.22 -0.98
C GLY A 132 -0.66 9.95 -0.10
N LEU A 133 -0.68 8.91 0.74
CA LEU A 133 0.45 8.51 1.59
C LEU A 133 1.25 7.33 1.02
N THR A 134 0.87 6.77 -0.13
CA THR A 134 1.53 5.60 -0.74
C THR A 134 3.02 5.83 -1.02
N VAL A 135 3.42 7.05 -1.36
CA VAL A 135 4.83 7.40 -1.56
C VAL A 135 5.55 7.56 -0.22
N PHE A 136 4.98 8.34 0.69
CA PHE A 136 5.61 8.69 1.97
C PHE A 136 5.77 7.49 2.90
N ASN A 137 4.72 6.67 3.07
CA ASN A 137 4.73 5.58 4.03
C ASN A 137 5.77 4.50 3.70
N LEU A 138 6.23 4.43 2.45
CA LEU A 138 7.23 3.48 2.00
C LEU A 138 8.65 4.07 1.90
N GLN A 139 8.83 5.38 2.10
CA GLN A 139 10.14 6.04 2.02
C GLN A 139 11.17 5.45 3.00
N GLY A 140 10.73 5.07 4.21
CA GLY A 140 11.62 4.50 5.24
C GLY A 140 12.27 3.16 4.83
N LEU A 141 11.73 2.47 3.80
CA LEU A 141 12.38 1.28 3.24
C LEU A 141 13.68 1.62 2.49
N SER A 142 13.84 2.88 2.06
CA SER A 142 14.94 3.36 1.24
C SER A 142 15.86 4.33 1.98
N ASP A 143 15.29 5.23 2.77
CA ASP A 143 16.02 6.33 3.42
C ASP A 143 15.40 6.68 4.78
N PRO A 144 15.52 5.81 5.79
CA PRO A 144 14.93 6.02 7.11
C PRO A 144 15.67 7.07 7.96
N ASP A 145 16.90 7.42 7.56
CA ASP A 145 17.73 8.41 8.24
C ASP A 145 17.43 9.85 7.81
N ASP A 146 16.55 10.05 6.81
CA ASP A 146 16.13 11.37 6.35
C ASP A 146 15.48 12.19 7.48
N PRO A 147 16.04 13.35 7.87
CA PRO A 147 15.53 14.10 9.00
C PRO A 147 14.10 14.60 8.82
N ASN A 148 13.67 14.89 7.59
CA ASN A 148 12.30 15.37 7.32
C ASN A 148 11.30 14.23 7.49
N PHE A 149 11.62 13.04 6.94
CA PHE A 149 10.86 11.83 7.15
C PHE A 149 10.68 11.53 8.63
N GLN A 150 11.77 11.53 9.41
CA GLN A 150 11.68 11.24 10.84
C GLN A 150 10.79 12.22 11.62
N ARG A 151 10.82 13.52 11.27
CA ARG A 151 9.94 14.52 11.88
C ARG A 151 8.48 14.32 11.46
N ARG A 152 8.22 14.03 10.19
CA ARG A 152 6.87 13.84 9.64
C ARG A 152 6.21 12.58 10.18
N VAL A 153 6.93 11.45 10.21
CA VAL A 153 6.43 10.18 10.76
C VAL A 153 5.90 10.37 12.19
N LYS A 154 6.67 11.03 13.05
CA LYS A 154 6.25 11.33 14.44
C LYS A 154 5.05 12.27 14.49
N ARG A 155 5.07 13.33 13.68
CA ARG A 155 3.99 14.34 13.65
C ARG A 155 2.68 13.78 13.14
N TYR A 156 2.71 13.01 12.06
CA TYR A 156 1.51 12.45 11.46
C TYR A 156 0.85 11.45 12.40
N ALA A 157 1.62 10.60 13.08
CA ALA A 157 1.10 9.77 14.17
C ALA A 157 0.50 10.63 15.30
N GLY A 158 1.18 11.72 15.68
CA GLY A 158 0.73 12.68 16.69
C GLY A 158 -0.65 13.31 16.42
N PHE A 159 -1.07 13.45 15.16
CA PHE A 159 -2.42 13.91 14.79
C PHE A 159 -3.54 12.95 15.19
N TYR A 160 -3.23 11.69 15.47
CA TYR A 160 -4.21 10.67 15.88
C TYR A 160 -3.99 10.19 17.31
N MET A 161 -2.89 10.59 17.95
CA MET A 161 -2.52 10.21 19.32
C MET A 161 -2.77 11.33 20.34
N ASN A 162 -3.57 12.34 19.98
CA ASN A 162 -3.85 13.51 20.82
C ASN A 162 -2.59 14.29 21.26
N GLU A 163 -1.53 14.26 20.44
CA GLU A 163 -0.28 15.01 20.69
C GLU A 163 -0.31 16.42 20.07
N ASP A 164 -1.27 16.69 19.19
CA ASP A 164 -1.51 18.00 18.60
C ASP A 164 -2.92 18.49 18.91
N SER A 165 -3.02 19.52 19.75
CA SER A 165 -4.30 20.12 20.18
C SER A 165 -5.17 20.69 19.05
N GLN A 166 -4.63 20.88 17.84
CA GLN A 166 -5.41 21.34 16.67
C GLN A 166 -5.96 20.18 15.83
N ALA A 167 -5.55 18.94 16.12
CA ALA A 167 -5.95 17.73 15.42
C ALA A 167 -6.67 16.78 16.39
N ASP A 168 -7.84 17.20 16.88
CA ASP A 168 -8.67 16.47 17.86
C ASP A 168 -9.42 15.29 17.21
N ASN A 169 -8.68 14.42 16.51
CA ASN A 169 -9.22 13.34 15.68
C ASN A 169 -9.65 12.11 16.49
N TYR A 170 -8.99 11.83 17.62
CA TYR A 170 -9.12 10.57 18.35
C TYR A 170 -9.76 10.78 19.72
N ASP A 171 -10.84 10.04 19.98
CA ASP A 171 -11.45 9.95 21.30
C ASP A 171 -10.91 8.71 22.04
N PRO A 172 -10.14 8.88 23.13
CA PRO A 172 -9.58 7.77 23.89
C PRO A 172 -10.59 7.06 24.80
N GLU A 173 -11.74 7.68 25.13
CA GLU A 173 -12.77 7.05 25.96
C GLU A 173 -13.49 5.95 25.17
N HIS A 174 -13.96 6.30 23.98
CA HIS A 174 -14.65 5.36 23.09
C HIS A 174 -13.72 4.66 22.11
N LYS A 175 -12.42 5.02 22.05
CA LYS A 175 -11.43 4.44 21.12
C LYS A 175 -11.89 4.54 19.67
N ILE A 176 -12.22 5.75 19.25
CA ILE A 176 -12.71 6.05 17.90
C ILE A 176 -11.94 7.19 17.26
N ILE A 177 -11.78 7.13 15.95
CA ILE A 177 -11.52 8.31 15.15
C ILE A 177 -12.88 8.95 14.85
N ARG A 178 -13.06 10.20 15.28
CA ARG A 178 -14.38 10.84 15.50
C ARG A 178 -15.16 11.16 14.21
N SER A 179 -14.52 11.05 13.05
CA SER A 179 -15.18 11.21 11.76
C SER A 179 -14.41 10.45 10.69
N MET A 180 -15.11 10.00 9.66
CA MET A 180 -14.49 9.56 8.42
C MET A 180 -13.67 10.69 7.77
N PHE A 181 -14.10 11.96 7.83
CA PHE A 181 -13.30 13.12 7.41
C PHE A 181 -12.48 13.64 8.58
N ASN A 182 -11.17 13.49 8.50
CA ASN A 182 -10.25 13.87 9.57
C ASN A 182 -8.88 14.30 8.99
N GLY A 183 -8.04 14.93 9.80
CA GLY A 183 -6.72 15.35 9.35
C GLY A 183 -6.00 16.30 10.30
N SER A 184 -5.09 17.10 9.76
CA SER A 184 -4.25 18.02 10.55
C SER A 184 -5.01 19.16 11.22
N ARG A 185 -6.28 19.37 10.86
CA ARG A 185 -7.19 20.34 11.47
C ARG A 185 -8.36 19.71 12.23
N GLY A 186 -8.26 18.42 12.56
CA GLY A 186 -9.27 17.69 13.33
C GLY A 186 -10.36 17.05 12.46
N PRO A 187 -11.45 16.58 13.06
CA PRO A 187 -12.54 15.88 12.37
C PRO A 187 -13.66 16.84 11.89
N LEU A 188 -14.34 16.47 10.79
CA LEU A 188 -15.54 17.17 10.33
C LEU A 188 -16.80 16.59 11.01
N LEU A 189 -17.27 17.24 12.07
CA LEU A 189 -18.39 16.76 12.90
C LEU A 189 -19.77 17.23 12.40
N ARG A 190 -19.98 17.16 11.09
CA ARG A 190 -21.28 17.40 10.45
C ARG A 190 -21.40 16.50 9.23
N LYS A 191 -22.61 16.35 8.69
CA LYS A 191 -22.78 15.75 7.37
C LYS A 191 -21.96 16.51 6.33
N ALA A 192 -21.27 15.77 5.47
CA ALA A 192 -20.56 16.33 4.33
C ALA A 192 -21.56 16.81 3.28
N MET A 193 -21.24 17.93 2.63
CA MET A 193 -21.94 18.41 1.45
C MET A 193 -21.24 17.85 0.22
N ALA A 194 -21.96 17.72 -0.90
CA ALA A 194 -21.34 17.34 -2.18
C ALA A 194 -20.14 18.24 -2.55
N LEU A 195 -20.20 19.52 -2.20
CA LEU A 195 -19.11 20.47 -2.44
C LEU A 195 -17.84 20.17 -1.60
N ASP A 196 -17.99 19.62 -0.38
CA ASP A 196 -16.83 19.23 0.44
C ASP A 196 -15.99 18.13 -0.26
N TRP A 197 -16.64 17.34 -1.14
CA TRP A 197 -16.02 16.30 -1.97
C TRP A 197 -15.61 16.77 -3.36
N ALA A 198 -16.43 17.60 -4.01
CA ALA A 198 -16.22 17.99 -5.41
C ALA A 198 -15.19 19.13 -5.59
N GLY A 199 -14.93 19.89 -4.52
CA GLY A 199 -14.10 21.10 -4.61
C GLY A 199 -14.84 22.31 -5.15
N ASP A 200 -14.08 23.38 -5.38
CA ASP A 200 -14.60 24.61 -5.98
C ASP A 200 -15.05 24.37 -7.43
N PRO A 201 -16.07 25.11 -7.93
CA PRO A 201 -16.54 24.98 -9.31
C PRO A 201 -15.46 25.15 -10.39
N ILE A 202 -15.50 24.30 -11.42
CA ILE A 202 -14.67 24.41 -12.63
C ILE A 202 -15.47 24.20 -13.91
N GLU A 203 -14.96 24.75 -15.00
CA GLU A 203 -15.40 24.37 -16.34
C GLU A 203 -14.87 22.98 -16.67
N VAL A 204 -15.77 21.99 -16.69
CA VAL A 204 -15.43 20.59 -17.02
C VAL A 204 -15.50 20.36 -18.53
N GLY A 205 -16.69 20.58 -19.11
CA GLY A 205 -16.98 20.23 -20.50
C GLY A 205 -16.05 20.94 -21.49
N GLY A 206 -15.40 20.15 -22.36
CA GLY A 206 -14.48 20.67 -23.38
C GLY A 206 -13.09 21.05 -22.85
N ARG A 207 -12.85 20.96 -21.53
CA ARG A 207 -11.57 21.33 -20.90
C ARG A 207 -10.89 20.18 -20.17
N PHE A 208 -11.64 19.36 -19.43
CA PHE A 208 -11.12 18.23 -18.66
C PHE A 208 -11.87 16.94 -19.00
N ALA A 209 -11.27 15.79 -18.65
CA ALA A 209 -11.86 14.48 -18.82
C ALA A 209 -11.90 13.73 -17.46
N PRO A 210 -12.82 14.10 -16.54
CA PRO A 210 -12.87 13.48 -15.21
C PRO A 210 -13.03 11.96 -15.27
N LYS A 211 -12.38 11.27 -14.35
CA LYS A 211 -12.33 9.79 -14.20
C LYS A 211 -13.69 9.09 -14.25
N HIS A 212 -14.74 9.74 -13.78
CA HIS A 212 -16.09 9.18 -13.69
C HIS A 212 -17.00 9.61 -14.85
N GLY A 213 -16.47 10.37 -15.82
CA GLY A 213 -17.15 10.75 -17.05
C GLY A 213 -18.12 11.92 -16.92
N GLU A 214 -18.03 12.71 -15.84
CA GLU A 214 -18.79 13.95 -15.67
C GLU A 214 -18.60 14.90 -16.86
N ARG A 215 -19.71 15.44 -17.36
CA ARG A 215 -19.74 16.35 -18.51
C ARG A 215 -19.72 17.83 -18.11
N ASN A 216 -20.08 18.11 -16.87
CA ASN A 216 -20.18 19.45 -16.28
C ASN A 216 -20.03 19.34 -14.74
N PHE A 217 -19.88 20.49 -14.07
CA PHE A 217 -19.71 20.52 -12.63
C PHE A 217 -20.97 20.07 -11.85
N ASP A 218 -22.17 20.25 -12.41
CA ASP A 218 -23.40 19.78 -11.78
C ASP A 218 -23.43 18.25 -11.66
N GLU A 219 -22.88 17.53 -12.65
CA GLU A 219 -22.69 16.08 -12.58
C GLU A 219 -21.64 15.68 -11.54
N MET A 220 -20.56 16.47 -11.36
CA MET A 220 -19.59 16.26 -10.28
C MET A 220 -20.25 16.42 -8.91
N LEU A 221 -21.09 17.44 -8.71
CA LEU A 221 -21.85 17.61 -7.47
C LEU A 221 -22.86 16.47 -7.28
N ALA A 222 -23.58 16.09 -8.35
CA ALA A 222 -24.55 15.01 -8.29
C ALA A 222 -23.92 13.66 -7.95
N HIS A 223 -22.64 13.46 -8.32
CA HIS A 223 -21.87 12.28 -7.93
C HIS A 223 -21.81 12.13 -6.41
N PHE A 224 -21.53 13.23 -5.70
CA PHE A 224 -21.31 13.24 -4.26
C PHE A 224 -22.54 13.55 -3.42
N LYS A 225 -23.73 13.69 -4.03
CA LYS A 225 -24.96 14.08 -3.33
C LYS A 225 -25.32 13.15 -2.15
N ASP A 226 -24.96 11.87 -2.25
CA ASP A 226 -25.30 10.83 -1.26
C ASP A 226 -24.13 10.56 -0.28
N TYR A 227 -22.96 11.18 -0.46
CA TYR A 227 -21.74 10.98 0.33
C TYR A 227 -21.74 11.83 1.61
N THR A 228 -22.85 11.80 2.35
CA THR A 228 -23.10 12.80 3.41
C THR A 228 -22.79 12.29 4.82
N ASP A 229 -23.01 11.00 5.08
CA ASP A 229 -22.93 10.40 6.40
C ASP A 229 -21.49 10.02 6.75
N ILE A 230 -20.75 10.98 7.30
CA ILE A 230 -19.30 10.89 7.58
C ILE A 230 -18.94 11.06 9.07
N VAL A 231 -19.92 11.30 9.94
CA VAL A 231 -19.70 11.49 11.38
C VAL A 231 -19.55 10.13 12.05
N GLY A 232 -18.69 10.05 13.07
CA GLY A 232 -18.36 8.80 13.74
C GLY A 232 -17.23 8.04 13.05
N ASP A 233 -16.86 6.91 13.63
CA ASP A 233 -15.78 6.08 13.11
C ASP A 233 -16.24 5.22 11.93
N HIS A 234 -15.32 4.94 11.04
CA HIS A 234 -15.53 4.15 9.82
C HIS A 234 -14.32 3.20 9.62
N PRO A 235 -14.51 1.98 9.10
CA PRO A 235 -13.41 1.03 8.88
C PRO A 235 -12.24 1.57 8.03
N LEU A 236 -12.49 2.57 7.17
CA LEU A 236 -11.43 3.26 6.43
C LEU A 236 -10.36 3.86 7.35
N ASN A 237 -10.76 4.37 8.53
CA ASN A 237 -9.85 4.98 9.50
C ASN A 237 -8.83 3.99 10.07
N LEU A 238 -9.04 2.67 9.94
CA LEU A 238 -8.01 1.67 10.28
C LEU A 238 -6.72 1.86 9.48
N ALA A 239 -6.76 2.49 8.29
CA ALA A 239 -5.56 2.83 7.54
C ALA A 239 -4.65 3.85 8.26
N ALA A 240 -5.20 4.67 9.18
CA ALA A 240 -4.44 5.61 10.02
C ALA A 240 -3.39 4.92 10.90
N THR A 241 -3.61 3.66 11.24
CA THR A 241 -2.66 2.86 12.03
C THR A 241 -1.32 2.70 11.32
N SER A 242 -1.25 2.86 9.98
CA SER A 242 0.01 2.83 9.23
C SER A 242 0.96 3.95 9.65
N LEU A 243 0.42 5.10 10.10
CA LEU A 243 1.23 6.20 10.65
C LEU A 243 1.93 5.78 11.95
N ALA A 244 1.19 5.14 12.85
CA ALA A 244 1.72 4.62 14.11
C ALA A 244 2.68 3.46 13.87
N THR A 245 2.40 2.56 12.92
CA THR A 245 3.32 1.49 12.50
C THR A 245 4.66 2.07 12.02
N ASN A 246 4.64 3.08 11.15
CA ASN A 246 5.86 3.73 10.67
C ASN A 246 6.63 4.41 11.81
N ALA A 247 5.94 5.08 12.73
CA ALA A 247 6.58 5.70 13.89
C ALA A 247 7.19 4.67 14.84
N TYR A 248 6.50 3.54 15.06
CA TYR A 248 7.03 2.43 15.84
C TYR A 248 8.29 1.82 15.21
N MET A 249 8.25 1.49 13.92
CA MET A 249 9.40 0.90 13.21
C MET A 249 10.60 1.85 13.13
N LEU A 250 10.35 3.16 13.14
CA LEU A 250 11.39 4.17 13.12
C LEU A 250 12.05 4.38 14.49
N THR A 251 11.26 4.44 15.56
CA THR A 251 11.76 4.90 16.87
C THR A 251 11.84 3.81 17.93
N GLY A 252 11.15 2.68 17.76
CA GLY A 252 10.99 1.63 18.77
C GLY A 252 10.20 2.06 20.01
N ALA A 253 9.50 3.20 19.99
CA ALA A 253 8.80 3.73 21.16
C ALA A 253 7.44 3.05 21.35
N SER A 254 7.19 2.48 22.52
CA SER A 254 6.02 1.62 22.77
C SER A 254 4.68 2.34 22.60
N LYS A 255 4.61 3.66 22.88
CA LYS A 255 3.39 4.47 22.72
C LYS A 255 2.70 4.32 21.37
N TYR A 256 3.47 4.17 20.28
CA TYR A 256 2.91 4.04 18.93
C TYR A 256 2.26 2.66 18.74
N ARG A 257 2.92 1.61 19.23
CA ARG A 257 2.37 0.26 19.24
C ARG A 257 1.15 0.14 20.15
N GLU A 258 1.20 0.74 21.34
CA GLU A 258 0.10 0.72 22.30
C GLU A 258 -1.16 1.39 21.74
N TRP A 259 -1.03 2.60 21.18
CA TRP A 259 -2.17 3.29 20.55
C TRP A 259 -2.74 2.50 19.37
N LEU A 260 -1.87 1.97 18.50
CA LEU A 260 -2.29 1.15 17.36
C LEU A 260 -3.13 -0.05 17.83
N LEU A 261 -2.64 -0.78 18.83
CA LEU A 261 -3.32 -1.98 19.32
C LEU A 261 -4.62 -1.63 20.05
N GLU A 262 -4.63 -0.59 20.87
CA GLU A 262 -5.86 -0.10 21.51
C GLU A 262 -6.97 0.16 20.48
N TYR A 263 -6.62 0.84 19.39
CA TYR A 263 -7.56 1.19 18.34
C TYR A 263 -8.01 -0.03 17.52
N VAL A 264 -7.08 -0.89 17.09
CA VAL A 264 -7.42 -2.09 16.31
C VAL A 264 -8.21 -3.09 17.15
N ASP A 265 -7.86 -3.30 18.42
CA ASP A 265 -8.56 -4.22 19.33
C ASP A 265 -10.01 -3.77 19.56
N ALA A 266 -10.28 -2.46 19.60
CA ALA A 266 -11.65 -1.95 19.67
C ALA A 266 -12.46 -2.31 18.40
N TRP A 267 -11.82 -2.34 17.23
CA TRP A 267 -12.44 -2.83 15.99
C TRP A 267 -12.63 -4.36 15.98
N VAL A 268 -11.71 -5.13 16.59
CA VAL A 268 -11.90 -6.57 16.82
C VAL A 268 -13.16 -6.80 17.64
N GLU A 269 -13.27 -6.15 18.80
CA GLU A 269 -14.40 -6.27 19.72
C GLU A 269 -15.73 -5.91 19.03
N ARG A 270 -15.77 -4.77 18.33
CA ARG A 270 -16.96 -4.34 17.59
C ARG A 270 -17.36 -5.33 16.50
N THR A 271 -16.39 -5.92 15.83
CA THR A 271 -16.64 -6.95 14.82
C THR A 271 -17.29 -8.17 15.46
N ASP A 272 -16.77 -8.64 16.58
CA ASP A 272 -17.33 -9.78 17.32
C ASP A 272 -18.75 -9.48 17.85
N THR A 273 -18.95 -8.30 18.44
CA THR A 273 -20.28 -7.82 18.88
C THR A 273 -21.28 -7.73 17.72
N ASN A 274 -20.83 -7.32 16.53
CA ASN A 274 -21.66 -7.22 15.32
C ASN A 274 -21.76 -8.55 14.55
N GLY A 275 -21.70 -9.68 15.26
CA GLY A 275 -21.88 -11.00 14.65
C GLY A 275 -20.74 -11.42 13.72
N GLY A 276 -19.55 -10.84 13.85
CA GLY A 276 -18.34 -11.06 13.06
C GLY A 276 -18.34 -10.44 11.66
N ILE A 277 -19.15 -9.40 11.45
CA ILE A 277 -19.04 -8.51 10.30
C ILE A 277 -18.60 -7.14 10.83
N ILE A 278 -17.56 -6.57 10.24
CA ILE A 278 -17.08 -5.25 10.64
C ILE A 278 -18.20 -4.22 10.40
N PRO A 279 -18.66 -3.46 11.41
CA PRO A 279 -19.65 -2.41 11.18
C PRO A 279 -19.06 -1.27 10.34
N SER A 280 -19.85 -0.62 9.50
CA SER A 280 -19.40 0.53 8.71
C SER A 280 -19.62 1.87 9.39
N ASN A 281 -20.24 1.92 10.57
CA ASN A 281 -20.34 3.14 11.36
C ASN A 281 -20.27 2.83 12.85
N VAL A 282 -19.55 3.67 13.60
CA VAL A 282 -19.54 3.71 15.07
C VAL A 282 -19.81 5.15 15.50
N GLY A 283 -20.80 5.34 16.36
CA GLY A 283 -21.21 6.65 16.89
C GLY A 283 -20.13 7.36 17.68
N LEU A 284 -20.30 8.67 17.88
CA LEU A 284 -19.42 9.45 18.76
C LEU A 284 -19.44 8.98 20.23
N ASP A 285 -20.48 8.23 20.61
CA ASP A 285 -20.65 7.58 21.91
C ASP A 285 -20.14 6.12 21.93
N GLY A 286 -19.46 5.68 20.87
CA GLY A 286 -19.00 4.30 20.70
C GLY A 286 -20.06 3.30 20.27
N THR A 287 -21.33 3.71 20.09
CA THR A 287 -22.43 2.80 19.71
C THR A 287 -22.32 2.38 18.25
N ILE A 288 -22.39 1.07 17.96
CA ILE A 288 -22.39 0.56 16.58
C ILE A 288 -23.61 1.10 15.80
N GLY A 289 -23.36 1.76 14.68
CA GLY A 289 -24.37 2.42 13.85
C GLY A 289 -24.98 3.68 14.47
N GLY A 290 -24.37 4.26 15.51
CA GLY A 290 -24.91 5.39 16.28
C GLY A 290 -25.30 6.60 15.42
N GLU A 291 -24.45 7.00 14.47
CA GLU A 291 -24.75 8.12 13.55
C GLU A 291 -25.68 7.72 12.38
N CYS A 292 -26.01 6.43 12.30
CA CYS A 292 -26.82 5.83 11.23
C CYS A 292 -28.12 5.22 11.78
N GLN A 293 -28.66 5.74 12.89
CA GLN A 293 -29.92 5.28 13.50
C GLN A 293 -29.90 3.78 13.87
N GLY A 294 -28.77 3.30 14.38
CA GLY A 294 -28.55 1.89 14.73
C GLY A 294 -28.27 0.98 13.53
N LYS A 295 -28.20 1.52 12.31
CA LYS A 295 -27.84 0.75 11.12
C LYS A 295 -26.33 0.57 11.06
N TRP A 296 -25.84 -0.55 11.58
CA TRP A 296 -24.41 -0.92 11.55
C TRP A 296 -23.77 -0.93 10.15
N TYR A 297 -24.60 -1.08 9.11
CA TYR A 297 -24.23 -1.12 7.69
C TYR A 297 -24.33 0.23 6.95
N GLY A 298 -24.78 1.29 7.66
CA GLY A 298 -24.95 2.63 7.10
C GLY A 298 -23.65 3.40 6.95
N GLY A 299 -23.76 4.68 6.60
CA GLY A 299 -22.63 5.59 6.40
C GLY A 299 -22.16 5.67 4.96
N CYS A 300 -21.43 6.74 4.64
CA CYS A 300 -20.69 6.87 3.39
C CYS A 300 -19.72 5.70 3.24
N TYR A 301 -19.62 5.12 2.03
CA TYR A 301 -18.83 3.90 1.75
C TYR A 301 -19.20 2.64 2.58
N GLY A 302 -20.32 2.65 3.30
CA GLY A 302 -20.78 1.53 4.10
C GLY A 302 -21.34 0.35 3.31
N TRP A 303 -21.79 -0.68 4.02
CA TRP A 303 -22.29 -1.91 3.42
C TRP A 303 -23.55 -1.75 2.57
N ALA A 304 -24.35 -0.71 2.83
CA ALA A 304 -25.55 -0.35 2.05
C ALA A 304 -25.30 0.76 1.01
N PHE A 305 -24.03 1.14 0.77
CA PHE A 305 -23.72 2.32 -0.02
C PHE A 305 -23.82 2.06 -1.53
N THR A 306 -25.04 2.16 -2.05
CA THR A 306 -25.37 2.11 -3.48
C THR A 306 -25.86 3.48 -3.93
N VAL A 307 -25.19 4.08 -4.92
CA VAL A 307 -25.49 5.44 -5.41
C VAL A 307 -25.95 5.42 -6.86
N VAL A 308 -26.62 6.49 -7.29
CA VAL A 308 -26.99 6.69 -8.70
C VAL A 308 -25.83 7.36 -9.44
N VAL A 309 -25.36 6.75 -10.53
CA VAL A 309 -24.35 7.32 -11.44
C VAL A 309 -25.00 8.44 -12.26
N PRO A 310 -24.63 9.73 -12.07
CA PRO A 310 -25.33 10.86 -12.67
C PRO A 310 -25.44 10.80 -14.20
N GLN A 311 -24.39 10.31 -14.87
CA GLN A 311 -24.28 10.28 -16.32
C GLN A 311 -25.20 9.25 -16.97
N THR A 312 -25.56 8.18 -16.25
CA THR A 312 -26.26 7.01 -16.81
C THR A 312 -27.56 6.67 -16.11
N GLY A 313 -27.80 7.19 -14.90
CA GLY A 313 -28.92 6.83 -14.03
C GLY A 313 -28.82 5.41 -13.44
N LYS A 314 -27.77 4.65 -13.74
CA LYS A 314 -27.58 3.29 -13.21
C LYS A 314 -27.16 3.35 -11.74
N LEU A 315 -27.51 2.32 -10.98
CA LEU A 315 -27.02 2.12 -9.62
C LEU A 315 -25.60 1.56 -9.64
N ALA A 316 -24.76 2.03 -8.72
CA ALA A 316 -23.41 1.55 -8.49
C ALA A 316 -23.18 1.30 -7.00
N ASP A 317 -22.75 0.09 -6.66
CA ASP A 317 -22.30 -0.25 -5.32
C ASP A 317 -20.91 0.32 -5.09
N ARG A 318 -20.76 1.15 -4.05
CA ARG A 318 -19.52 1.84 -3.70
C ARG A 318 -19.12 1.59 -2.26
N ASN A 319 -19.27 0.36 -1.77
CA ASN A 319 -18.74 -0.03 -0.47
C ASN A 319 -17.19 -0.01 -0.47
N ALA A 320 -16.58 0.59 0.56
CA ALA A 320 -15.13 0.58 0.77
C ALA A 320 -14.69 0.04 2.15
N VAL A 321 -15.57 -0.64 2.89
CA VAL A 321 -15.26 -1.28 4.20
C VAL A 321 -14.03 -2.18 4.10
N HIS A 322 -13.82 -2.81 2.95
CA HIS A 322 -12.71 -3.72 2.75
C HIS A 322 -11.32 -3.09 2.91
N ARG A 323 -11.19 -1.76 2.77
CA ARG A 323 -9.92 -1.05 2.98
C ARG A 323 -9.48 -1.04 4.45
N GLY A 324 -10.39 -1.32 5.39
CA GLY A 324 -10.05 -1.47 6.81
C GLY A 324 -9.10 -2.63 7.11
N ILE A 325 -8.85 -3.52 6.15
CA ILE A 325 -7.91 -4.64 6.30
C ILE A 325 -6.49 -4.18 6.68
N ALA A 326 -6.11 -2.96 6.28
CA ALA A 326 -4.83 -2.35 6.60
C ALA A 326 -4.52 -2.38 8.11
N GLY A 327 -5.51 -2.10 8.97
CA GLY A 327 -5.31 -2.10 10.42
C GLY A 327 -4.95 -3.47 10.98
N PHE A 328 -5.56 -4.53 10.46
CA PHE A 328 -5.26 -5.91 10.89
C PHE A 328 -3.89 -6.36 10.39
N GLY A 329 -3.47 -5.96 9.19
CA GLY A 329 -2.12 -6.19 8.68
C GLY A 329 -1.07 -5.46 9.52
N ASN A 330 -1.35 -4.22 9.91
CA ASN A 330 -0.50 -3.41 10.78
C ASN A 330 -0.35 -4.03 12.18
N ALA A 331 -1.46 -4.46 12.79
CA ALA A 331 -1.45 -5.14 14.09
C ALA A 331 -0.68 -6.47 14.02
N LEU A 332 -0.89 -7.28 12.97
CA LEU A 332 -0.08 -8.48 12.73
C LEU A 332 1.41 -8.15 12.64
N LEU A 333 1.78 -7.10 11.89
CA LEU A 333 3.19 -6.76 11.67
C LEU A 333 3.92 -6.41 12.98
N VAL A 334 3.26 -5.72 13.92
CA VAL A 334 3.88 -5.28 15.20
C VAL A 334 3.72 -6.27 16.36
N THR A 335 3.00 -7.37 16.16
CA THR A 335 2.72 -8.39 17.20
C THR A 335 3.11 -9.81 16.82
N GLY A 336 3.00 -10.16 15.54
CA GLY A 336 2.99 -11.53 15.05
C GLY A 336 1.73 -12.33 15.39
N ASP A 337 0.70 -11.70 15.98
CA ASP A 337 -0.51 -12.40 16.39
C ASP A 337 -1.44 -12.66 15.20
N GLN A 338 -1.67 -13.94 14.92
CA GLN A 338 -2.57 -14.40 13.87
C GLN A 338 -4.06 -14.18 14.21
N SER A 339 -4.39 -13.81 15.45
CA SER A 339 -5.76 -13.46 15.83
C SER A 339 -6.33 -12.31 14.98
N TYR A 340 -5.51 -11.32 14.62
CA TYR A 340 -5.89 -10.23 13.71
C TYR A 340 -6.25 -10.72 12.31
N VAL A 341 -5.56 -11.75 11.81
CA VAL A 341 -5.88 -12.38 10.51
C VAL A 341 -7.19 -13.17 10.60
N ASN A 342 -7.47 -13.76 11.76
CA ASN A 342 -8.70 -14.53 12.00
C ASN A 342 -9.96 -13.68 11.88
N VAL A 343 -9.92 -12.40 12.27
CA VAL A 343 -11.05 -11.47 12.14
C VAL A 343 -11.53 -11.42 10.69
N TRP A 344 -10.60 -11.15 9.76
CA TRP A 344 -10.94 -11.01 8.35
C TRP A 344 -11.31 -12.35 7.71
N ARG A 345 -10.61 -13.43 8.06
CA ARG A 345 -10.96 -14.80 7.61
C ARG A 345 -12.39 -15.17 7.98
N ASN A 346 -12.76 -14.94 9.24
CA ASN A 346 -14.08 -15.27 9.75
C ASN A 346 -15.14 -14.40 9.07
N MET A 347 -14.85 -13.12 8.80
CA MET A 347 -15.74 -12.25 8.04
C MET A 347 -15.96 -12.76 6.62
N LEU A 348 -14.92 -13.19 5.91
CA LEU A 348 -15.04 -13.79 4.57
C LEU A 348 -15.96 -15.01 4.59
N ASP A 349 -15.78 -15.91 5.57
CA ASP A 349 -16.62 -17.10 5.75
C ASP A 349 -18.08 -16.72 6.04
N LYS A 350 -18.29 -15.73 6.91
CA LYS A 350 -19.63 -15.25 7.27
C LYS A 350 -20.36 -14.63 6.08
N ILE A 351 -19.72 -13.75 5.32
CA ILE A 351 -20.33 -13.15 4.11
C ILE A 351 -20.67 -14.25 3.10
N ASN A 352 -19.71 -15.12 2.78
CA ASN A 352 -19.91 -16.15 1.76
C ASN A 352 -20.85 -17.29 2.18
N SER A 353 -21.14 -17.45 3.47
CA SER A 353 -22.16 -18.40 3.95
C SER A 353 -23.59 -17.96 3.61
N ASN A 354 -23.80 -16.67 3.29
CA ASN A 354 -25.08 -16.11 2.85
C ASN A 354 -25.35 -16.29 1.34
N ARG A 355 -24.59 -17.15 0.65
CA ARG A 355 -24.81 -17.52 -0.75
C ARG A 355 -26.17 -18.18 -0.95
N LYS A 356 -26.74 -18.04 -2.15
CA LYS A 356 -28.01 -18.70 -2.53
C LYS A 356 -28.02 -19.08 -4.00
N THR A 357 -28.91 -19.98 -4.39
CA THR A 357 -29.14 -20.33 -5.80
C THR A 357 -30.13 -19.35 -6.43
N ILE A 358 -29.76 -18.74 -7.55
CA ILE A 358 -30.61 -17.89 -8.40
C ILE A 358 -30.41 -18.40 -9.83
N ASP A 359 -31.50 -18.73 -10.52
CA ASP A 359 -31.46 -19.24 -11.90
C ASP A 359 -30.45 -20.39 -12.09
N ASP A 360 -30.49 -21.39 -11.20
CA ASP A 360 -29.59 -22.56 -11.13
C ASP A 360 -28.10 -22.25 -10.93
N GLN A 361 -27.73 -20.99 -10.65
CA GLN A 361 -26.37 -20.57 -10.33
C GLN A 361 -26.22 -20.22 -8.85
N VAL A 362 -25.13 -20.65 -8.22
CA VAL A 362 -24.76 -20.20 -6.87
C VAL A 362 -24.26 -18.76 -6.94
N MET A 363 -24.89 -17.89 -6.17
CA MET A 363 -24.57 -16.46 -6.13
C MET A 363 -24.21 -16.03 -4.70
N TYR A 364 -23.26 -15.11 -4.58
CA TYR A 364 -22.68 -14.64 -3.32
C TYR A 364 -22.97 -13.14 -3.11
N PRO A 365 -23.37 -12.72 -1.90
CA PRO A 365 -23.70 -11.33 -1.65
C PRO A 365 -22.44 -10.45 -1.57
N HIS A 366 -22.57 -9.19 -1.96
CA HIS A 366 -21.50 -8.19 -1.87
C HIS A 366 -21.89 -6.95 -1.07
N MET A 367 -23.17 -6.79 -0.76
CA MET A 367 -23.72 -5.63 -0.05
C MET A 367 -24.75 -6.07 0.99
N HIS A 368 -25.03 -5.23 1.98
CA HIS A 368 -26.02 -5.49 3.04
C HIS A 368 -26.80 -4.22 3.37
N GLY A 369 -28.13 -4.30 3.45
CA GLY A 369 -29.00 -3.16 3.79
C GLY A 369 -30.23 -3.56 4.60
N ASP A 370 -31.26 -2.71 4.60
CA ASP A 370 -32.49 -2.88 5.40
C ASP A 370 -33.20 -4.23 5.16
N GLN A 371 -33.10 -4.78 3.95
CA GLN A 371 -33.70 -6.06 3.55
C GLN A 371 -32.70 -7.24 3.61
N GLY A 372 -31.57 -7.06 4.31
CA GLY A 372 -30.49 -8.04 4.40
C GLY A 372 -29.49 -7.95 3.25
N TRP A 373 -28.85 -9.08 2.94
CA TRP A 373 -27.83 -9.19 1.90
C TRP A 373 -28.41 -8.98 0.48
N TYR A 374 -27.69 -8.22 -0.35
CA TYR A 374 -28.03 -7.96 -1.75
C TYR A 374 -26.77 -7.86 -2.63
N SER A 375 -26.96 -7.48 -3.91
CA SER A 375 -25.90 -7.45 -4.93
C SER A 375 -25.19 -8.81 -5.05
N TYR A 376 -26.00 -9.83 -5.35
CA TYR A 376 -25.54 -11.20 -5.51
C TYR A 376 -24.76 -11.36 -6.83
N LYS A 377 -23.55 -11.92 -6.76
CA LYS A 377 -22.64 -12.11 -7.91
C LYS A 377 -22.23 -13.58 -8.06
N PRO A 378 -21.82 -14.03 -9.25
CA PRO A 378 -21.47 -15.44 -9.49
C PRO A 378 -20.13 -15.87 -8.84
N SER A 379 -19.33 -14.92 -8.37
CA SER A 379 -18.07 -15.16 -7.67
C SER A 379 -18.20 -14.91 -6.16
N PRO A 380 -17.48 -15.64 -5.30
CA PRO A 380 -17.39 -15.34 -3.87
C PRO A 380 -16.91 -13.91 -3.59
N TYR A 381 -17.36 -13.35 -2.47
CA TYR A 381 -16.76 -12.14 -1.91
C TYR A 381 -15.33 -12.47 -1.46
N SER A 382 -14.35 -11.79 -2.03
CA SER A 382 -12.93 -12.12 -1.90
C SER A 382 -12.03 -10.94 -1.53
N HIS A 383 -12.60 -9.78 -1.19
CA HIS A 383 -11.81 -8.63 -0.77
C HIS A 383 -11.01 -8.96 0.52
N GLY A 384 -9.68 -8.92 0.40
CA GLY A 384 -8.77 -9.30 1.48
C GLY A 384 -8.41 -10.79 1.58
N ALA A 385 -8.94 -11.64 0.68
CA ALA A 385 -8.64 -13.07 0.72
C ALA A 385 -7.15 -13.36 0.45
N LEU A 386 -6.51 -12.60 -0.44
CA LEU A 386 -5.09 -12.74 -0.74
C LEU A 386 -4.23 -12.37 0.48
N ASP A 387 -4.59 -11.29 1.17
CA ASP A 387 -3.93 -10.87 2.41
C ASP A 387 -4.02 -11.94 3.49
N VAL A 388 -5.23 -12.47 3.72
CA VAL A 388 -5.47 -13.55 4.69
C VAL A 388 -4.62 -14.78 4.39
N TYR A 389 -4.65 -15.26 3.13
CA TYR A 389 -3.81 -16.39 2.71
C TYR A 389 -2.32 -16.09 2.87
N TYR A 390 -1.86 -14.94 2.40
CA TYR A 390 -0.44 -14.57 2.44
C TYR A 390 0.09 -14.46 3.88
N TRP A 391 -0.70 -13.86 4.78
CA TRP A 391 -0.33 -13.70 6.17
C TRP A 391 -0.33 -15.00 6.94
N SER A 392 -1.30 -15.89 6.67
CA SER A 392 -1.44 -17.16 7.40
C SER A 392 -0.58 -18.29 6.83
N MET A 393 -0.39 -18.31 5.51
CA MET A 393 0.10 -19.44 4.71
C MET A 393 -0.72 -20.73 4.87
N ARG A 394 -1.97 -20.63 5.32
CA ARG A 394 -2.89 -21.77 5.43
C ARG A 394 -3.50 -22.05 4.07
N ARG A 395 -3.33 -23.28 3.58
CA ARG A 395 -3.88 -23.70 2.28
C ARG A 395 -5.40 -23.53 2.17
N ASP A 396 -6.13 -23.74 3.27
CA ASP A 396 -7.60 -23.58 3.29
C ASP A 396 -8.07 -22.15 2.97
N ASP A 397 -7.22 -21.14 3.16
CA ASP A 397 -7.54 -19.74 2.86
C ASP A 397 -7.56 -19.46 1.34
N LEU A 398 -7.04 -20.38 0.52
CA LEU A 398 -7.08 -20.30 -0.94
C LEU A 398 -8.49 -20.48 -1.53
N LYS A 399 -9.46 -20.98 -0.76
CA LYS A 399 -10.82 -21.32 -1.25
C LYS A 399 -11.60 -20.16 -1.90
N TYR A 400 -11.19 -18.91 -1.67
CA TYR A 400 -11.80 -17.71 -2.24
C TYR A 400 -10.92 -17.02 -3.29
N LEU A 401 -9.80 -17.63 -3.68
CA LEU A 401 -8.85 -17.08 -4.63
C LEU A 401 -8.77 -17.92 -5.89
N PRO A 402 -8.64 -17.29 -7.08
CA PRO A 402 -8.19 -18.02 -8.25
C PRO A 402 -6.73 -18.45 -8.05
N ILE A 403 -6.42 -19.70 -8.40
CA ILE A 403 -5.04 -20.21 -8.43
C ILE A 403 -4.47 -19.98 -9.82
N ASP A 404 -4.12 -18.73 -10.11
CA ASP A 404 -3.53 -18.29 -11.36
C ASP A 404 -2.28 -17.43 -11.11
N GLY A 405 -1.63 -17.01 -12.20
CA GLY A 405 -0.47 -16.12 -12.16
C GLY A 405 0.61 -16.55 -11.15
N TRP A 406 0.86 -15.70 -10.17
CA TRP A 406 1.88 -15.91 -9.14
C TRP A 406 1.52 -17.07 -8.19
N LEU A 407 0.24 -17.26 -7.85
CA LEU A 407 -0.17 -18.37 -6.98
C LEU A 407 0.03 -19.72 -7.67
N SER A 408 -0.30 -19.82 -8.97
CA SER A 408 -0.03 -21.06 -9.73
C SER A 408 1.47 -21.33 -9.90
N PHE A 409 2.30 -20.28 -9.99
CA PHE A 409 3.75 -20.41 -9.94
C PHE A 409 4.26 -20.97 -8.60
N LEU A 410 3.80 -20.41 -7.47
CA LEU A 410 4.16 -20.90 -6.13
C LEU A 410 3.71 -22.34 -5.87
N GLU A 411 2.60 -22.76 -6.49
CA GLU A 411 2.11 -24.15 -6.46
C GLU A 411 2.84 -25.08 -7.45
N GLY A 412 3.83 -24.57 -8.19
CA GLY A 412 4.60 -25.34 -9.19
C GLY A 412 3.83 -25.67 -10.47
N GLN A 413 2.67 -25.05 -10.69
CA GLN A 413 1.77 -25.30 -11.82
C GLN A 413 2.07 -24.41 -13.03
N ASN A 414 2.84 -23.34 -12.84
CA ASN A 414 3.23 -22.41 -13.92
C ASN A 414 4.71 -22.00 -13.83
N PRO A 415 5.67 -22.90 -14.15
CA PRO A 415 7.10 -22.64 -14.01
C PRO A 415 7.63 -21.52 -14.93
N ASN A 416 6.93 -21.21 -16.02
CA ASN A 416 7.32 -20.13 -16.95
C ASN A 416 6.85 -18.75 -16.50
N TYR A 417 6.00 -18.65 -15.47
CA TYR A 417 5.44 -17.39 -14.97
C TYR A 417 6.48 -16.27 -14.80
N PRO A 418 7.68 -16.48 -14.24
CA PRO A 418 8.64 -15.40 -14.08
C PRO A 418 9.01 -14.71 -15.40
N ILE A 419 9.21 -15.47 -16.46
CA ILE A 419 9.56 -14.95 -17.78
C ILE A 419 8.36 -14.22 -18.39
N ASP A 420 7.20 -14.88 -18.42
CA ASP A 420 5.98 -14.33 -19.01
C ASP A 420 5.54 -13.04 -18.32
N ALA A 421 5.66 -12.99 -16.99
CA ALA A 421 5.29 -11.84 -16.18
C ALA A 421 6.23 -10.65 -16.41
N LEU A 422 7.54 -10.87 -16.41
CA LEU A 422 8.51 -9.81 -16.68
C LEU A 422 8.35 -9.26 -18.12
N GLN A 423 8.11 -10.13 -19.11
CA GLN A 423 7.87 -9.70 -20.50
C GLN A 423 6.58 -8.88 -20.65
N ARG A 424 5.50 -9.28 -19.97
CA ARG A 424 4.26 -8.48 -19.94
C ARG A 424 4.52 -7.10 -19.36
N ASP A 425 5.34 -6.99 -18.31
CA ASP A 425 5.64 -5.72 -17.67
C ASP A 425 6.51 -4.81 -18.56
N PHE A 426 7.41 -5.35 -19.39
CA PHE A 426 8.03 -4.56 -20.47
C PHE A 426 6.99 -3.99 -21.44
N GLY A 427 5.98 -4.79 -21.79
CA GLY A 427 4.86 -4.36 -22.61
C GLY A 427 4.07 -3.22 -21.95
N ALA A 428 3.83 -3.30 -20.65
CA ALA A 428 3.17 -2.26 -19.87
C ALA A 428 3.98 -0.95 -19.86
N VAL A 429 5.28 -1.02 -19.58
CA VAL A 429 6.16 0.17 -19.62
C VAL A 429 6.11 0.84 -21.01
N ARG A 430 6.20 0.05 -22.10
CA ARG A 430 6.09 0.57 -23.47
C ARG A 430 4.76 1.29 -23.70
N GLN A 431 3.64 0.67 -23.33
CA GLN A 431 2.30 1.25 -23.49
C GLN A 431 2.12 2.55 -22.69
N ARG A 432 2.66 2.61 -21.48
CA ARG A 432 2.60 3.80 -20.62
C ARG A 432 3.40 4.97 -21.21
N ILE A 433 4.60 4.71 -21.73
CA ILE A 433 5.41 5.72 -22.42
C ILE A 433 4.76 6.18 -23.73
N GLU A 434 4.16 5.27 -24.49
CA GLU A 434 3.37 5.63 -25.67
C GLU A 434 2.16 6.53 -25.29
N GLY A 435 1.43 6.17 -24.24
CA GLY A 435 0.34 6.99 -23.69
C GLY A 435 0.81 8.37 -23.28
N MET A 436 1.93 8.46 -22.56
CA MET A 436 2.56 9.71 -22.17
C MET A 436 2.93 10.59 -23.37
N HIS A 437 3.50 10.03 -24.43
CA HIS A 437 3.84 10.80 -25.63
C HIS A 437 2.60 11.30 -26.38
N ASN A 438 1.50 10.55 -26.32
CA ASN A 438 0.22 10.91 -26.95
C ASN A 438 -0.67 11.79 -26.07
N ASP A 439 -0.31 11.97 -24.79
CA ASP A 439 -1.01 12.87 -23.89
C ASP A 439 -0.92 14.31 -24.41
N SER A 440 -2.08 14.86 -24.78
CA SER A 440 -2.20 16.21 -25.33
C SER A 440 -2.58 17.25 -24.29
N THR A 441 -2.74 16.84 -23.02
CA THR A 441 -3.11 17.76 -21.94
C THR A 441 -1.99 18.77 -21.68
N THR A 442 -2.38 19.96 -21.26
CA THR A 442 -1.49 21.04 -20.82
C THR A 442 -1.76 21.35 -19.35
N LEU A 443 -0.95 22.21 -18.73
CA LEU A 443 -1.18 22.64 -17.33
C LEU A 443 -2.63 23.11 -17.10
N ASP A 444 -3.22 23.81 -18.09
CA ASP A 444 -4.56 24.39 -17.99
C ASP A 444 -5.70 23.40 -18.26
N THR A 445 -5.40 22.21 -18.79
CA THR A 445 -6.37 21.20 -19.20
C THR A 445 -6.09 19.82 -18.59
N ARG A 446 -5.27 19.77 -17.53
CA ARG A 446 -4.86 18.55 -16.84
C ARG A 446 -5.35 18.54 -15.40
N LEU A 447 -6.04 17.48 -15.01
CA LEU A 447 -6.35 17.12 -13.63
C LEU A 447 -5.21 16.28 -13.03
N SER A 448 -5.17 16.16 -11.70
CA SER A 448 -4.07 15.49 -11.00
C SER A 448 -3.96 14.00 -11.33
N ASP A 449 -5.06 13.34 -11.69
CA ASP A 449 -5.12 11.91 -12.00
C ASP A 449 -4.82 11.58 -13.47
N ASP A 450 -4.92 12.56 -14.39
CA ASP A 450 -4.69 12.37 -15.83
C ASP A 450 -3.35 11.69 -16.17
N PRO A 451 -2.21 11.98 -15.51
CA PRO A 451 -0.95 11.31 -15.83
C PRO A 451 -0.79 9.93 -15.17
N MET A 452 -1.64 9.55 -14.20
CA MET A 452 -1.47 8.32 -13.42
C MET A 452 -1.45 7.06 -14.29
N PRO A 453 -2.31 6.91 -15.33
CA PRO A 453 -2.24 5.77 -16.25
C PRO A 453 -0.90 5.62 -16.97
N PHE A 454 -0.08 6.68 -17.02
CA PHE A 454 1.24 6.69 -17.67
C PHE A 454 2.41 6.50 -16.70
N ASN A 455 2.19 6.41 -15.38
CA ASN A 455 3.24 6.18 -14.38
C ASN A 455 4.05 4.91 -14.73
N PRO A 456 5.34 5.00 -15.11
CA PRO A 456 6.06 3.85 -15.63
C PRO A 456 6.39 2.76 -14.61
N ALA A 457 6.32 3.06 -13.31
CA ALA A 457 6.64 2.10 -12.26
C ALA A 457 5.63 0.95 -12.23
N THR A 458 6.08 -0.23 -12.64
CA THR A 458 5.38 -1.52 -12.65
C THR A 458 6.12 -2.46 -11.70
N VAL A 459 5.74 -2.40 -10.42
CA VAL A 459 6.49 -3.10 -9.35
C VAL A 459 5.85 -4.41 -8.90
N ARG A 460 4.60 -4.69 -9.28
CA ARG A 460 3.85 -5.86 -8.80
C ARG A 460 4.63 -7.17 -8.99
N THR A 461 5.01 -7.47 -10.22
CA THR A 461 5.73 -8.71 -10.54
C THR A 461 7.09 -8.76 -9.87
N LEU A 462 7.79 -7.64 -9.72
CA LEU A 462 9.06 -7.61 -8.99
C LEU A 462 8.85 -7.88 -7.48
N VAL A 463 7.78 -7.36 -6.87
CA VAL A 463 7.43 -7.66 -5.47
C VAL A 463 7.08 -9.14 -5.29
N GLU A 464 6.29 -9.70 -6.22
CA GLU A 464 5.91 -11.12 -6.21
C GLU A 464 7.14 -12.04 -6.39
N LEU A 465 7.96 -11.78 -7.42
CA LEU A 465 9.07 -12.66 -7.81
C LEU A 465 10.32 -12.44 -6.98
N MET A 466 10.71 -11.20 -6.66
CA MET A 466 11.95 -10.96 -5.91
C MET A 466 11.73 -11.11 -4.41
N LEU A 467 10.62 -10.61 -3.88
CA LEU A 467 10.43 -10.48 -2.44
C LEU A 467 9.56 -11.61 -1.85
N GLY A 468 8.84 -12.33 -2.70
CA GLY A 468 7.80 -13.24 -2.25
C GLY A 468 6.73 -12.47 -1.48
N GLY A 469 6.29 -11.32 -1.98
CA GLY A 469 5.42 -10.38 -1.26
C GLY A 469 4.17 -9.97 -2.02
N ILE A 470 3.31 -9.23 -1.34
CA ILE A 470 2.13 -8.58 -1.93
C ILE A 470 2.38 -7.08 -2.02
N GLN A 471 2.04 -6.48 -3.16
CA GLN A 471 2.19 -5.03 -3.35
C GLN A 471 1.19 -4.28 -2.44
N PRO A 472 1.65 -3.30 -1.64
CA PRO A 472 0.76 -2.36 -0.95
C PRO A 472 -0.16 -1.66 -1.94
N ARG A 473 -1.40 -1.40 -1.52
CA ARG A 473 -2.44 -0.85 -2.39
C ARG A 473 -2.64 0.65 -2.16
N HIS A 474 -2.78 1.06 -0.90
CA HIS A 474 -3.08 2.44 -0.48
C HIS A 474 -2.34 2.74 0.83
N GLY A 475 -1.07 3.14 0.75
CA GLY A 475 -0.30 3.59 1.91
C GLY A 475 0.03 2.53 2.98
N GLU A 476 -0.32 1.26 2.81
CA GLU A 476 -0.02 0.22 3.80
C GLU A 476 1.48 -0.15 3.81
N PRO A 477 2.01 -0.68 4.92
CA PRO A 477 3.34 -1.29 4.95
C PRO A 477 3.48 -2.45 3.94
N LEU A 478 4.71 -2.67 3.48
CA LEU A 478 5.04 -3.80 2.61
C LEU A 478 5.07 -5.11 3.41
N HIS A 479 4.30 -6.09 2.96
CA HIS A 479 4.41 -7.47 3.45
C HIS A 479 5.14 -8.34 2.42
N CYS A 480 6.36 -8.79 2.76
CA CYS A 480 7.15 -9.69 1.92
C CYS A 480 7.88 -10.77 2.74
N ARG A 481 8.34 -11.86 2.10
CA ARG A 481 9.13 -12.89 2.79
C ARG A 481 10.57 -12.50 2.97
N VAL A 482 11.16 -11.89 1.96
CA VAL A 482 12.55 -11.44 1.98
C VAL A 482 12.70 -10.07 1.34
N ARG A 483 13.73 -9.33 1.73
CA ARG A 483 14.22 -8.15 1.00
C ARG A 483 15.74 -8.11 0.95
N TYR A 484 16.28 -7.26 0.06
CA TYR A 484 17.70 -7.22 -0.25
C TYR A 484 18.35 -5.87 0.04
N PHE A 485 19.65 -5.92 0.32
CA PHE A 485 20.49 -4.73 0.41
C PHE A 485 21.82 -4.92 -0.28
N ASP A 486 22.38 -3.81 -0.74
CA ASP A 486 23.74 -3.70 -1.26
C ASP A 486 24.65 -3.18 -0.15
N PRO A 487 25.43 -4.06 0.51
CA PRO A 487 26.32 -3.68 1.60
C PRO A 487 27.59 -2.96 1.10
N ASP A 488 27.96 -3.13 -0.17
CA ASP A 488 29.16 -2.49 -0.74
C ASP A 488 28.90 -0.99 -0.93
N ASN A 489 27.69 -0.64 -1.38
CA ASN A 489 27.23 0.74 -1.50
C ASN A 489 26.43 1.25 -0.29
N ARG A 490 26.16 0.39 0.70
CA ARG A 490 25.35 0.66 1.90
C ARG A 490 24.00 1.31 1.57
N ARG A 491 23.25 0.70 0.67
CA ARG A 491 21.92 1.17 0.23
C ARG A 491 20.87 0.06 0.22
N ALA A 492 19.60 0.46 0.28
CA ALA A 492 18.48 -0.45 0.04
C ALA A 492 18.52 -1.00 -1.39
N GLY A 493 18.04 -2.25 -1.53
CA GLY A 493 17.89 -2.92 -2.81
C GLY A 493 19.03 -3.84 -3.20
N ILE A 494 18.73 -4.69 -4.17
CA ILE A 494 19.67 -5.71 -4.64
C ILE A 494 20.82 -5.05 -5.43
N PRO A 495 22.07 -5.55 -5.34
CA PRO A 495 23.19 -5.01 -6.11
C PRO A 495 22.95 -5.05 -7.64
N GLU A 496 23.59 -4.14 -8.38
CA GLU A 496 23.36 -3.86 -9.81
C GLU A 496 23.33 -5.09 -10.75
N ASP A 497 24.10 -6.14 -10.42
CA ASP A 497 24.26 -7.36 -11.23
C ASP A 497 23.66 -8.61 -10.58
N VAL A 498 22.94 -8.48 -9.47
CA VAL A 498 22.36 -9.62 -8.76
C VAL A 498 20.86 -9.66 -9.02
N ALA A 499 20.37 -10.80 -9.47
CA ALA A 499 18.95 -11.08 -9.62
C ALA A 499 18.47 -12.07 -8.56
N ALA A 500 17.19 -11.97 -8.19
CA ALA A 500 16.59 -12.80 -7.16
C ALA A 500 15.19 -13.31 -7.53
N LEU A 501 14.97 -14.61 -7.35
CA LEU A 501 13.68 -15.25 -7.61
C LEU A 501 13.23 -16.07 -6.40
N VAL A 502 12.11 -15.72 -5.79
CA VAL A 502 11.39 -16.54 -4.82
C VAL A 502 10.52 -17.53 -5.57
N GLU A 503 10.81 -18.83 -5.38
CA GLU A 503 10.18 -19.92 -6.13
C GLU A 503 9.06 -20.60 -5.35
N LYS A 504 9.16 -20.61 -4.02
CA LYS A 504 8.25 -21.34 -3.14
C LYS A 504 8.25 -20.72 -1.75
N MET A 505 7.10 -20.75 -1.09
CA MET A 505 6.92 -20.27 0.28
C MET A 505 5.98 -21.19 1.06
N THR A 506 6.27 -21.43 2.33
CA THR A 506 5.39 -22.03 3.32
C THR A 506 5.21 -21.07 4.50
N ASP A 507 4.60 -21.53 5.59
CA ASP A 507 4.51 -20.79 6.84
C ASP A 507 5.87 -20.63 7.56
N ASP A 508 6.81 -21.53 7.31
CA ASP A 508 8.11 -21.62 7.99
C ASP A 508 9.33 -21.63 7.06
N GLU A 509 9.16 -21.54 5.74
CA GLU A 509 10.25 -21.63 4.77
C GLU A 509 10.02 -20.71 3.55
N VAL A 510 11.13 -20.19 2.99
CA VAL A 510 11.18 -19.63 1.64
C VAL A 510 12.28 -20.32 0.83
N THR A 511 11.98 -20.65 -0.41
CA THR A 511 13.00 -20.97 -1.41
C THR A 511 13.23 -19.76 -2.31
N LEU A 512 14.48 -19.36 -2.47
CA LEU A 512 14.89 -18.37 -3.44
C LEU A 512 16.13 -18.80 -4.24
N THR A 513 16.30 -18.21 -5.42
CA THR A 513 17.50 -18.35 -6.24
C THR A 513 18.16 -16.98 -6.38
N LEU A 514 19.47 -16.91 -6.13
CA LEU A 514 20.29 -15.72 -6.36
C LEU A 514 21.29 -15.99 -7.48
N VAL A 515 21.44 -15.04 -8.40
CA VAL A 515 22.38 -15.14 -9.52
C VAL A 515 23.14 -13.82 -9.68
N ASN A 516 24.46 -13.89 -9.74
CA ASN A 516 25.31 -12.78 -10.18
C ASN A 516 25.56 -12.90 -11.69
N ILE A 517 24.93 -12.02 -12.48
CA ILE A 517 25.05 -12.04 -13.94
C ILE A 517 26.36 -11.43 -14.44
N ASN A 518 27.17 -10.84 -13.57
CA ASN A 518 28.46 -10.25 -13.93
C ASN A 518 29.57 -11.32 -13.98
N PRO A 519 30.22 -11.56 -15.14
CA PRO A 519 31.25 -12.59 -15.27
C PRO A 519 32.63 -12.13 -14.77
N ILE A 520 32.77 -10.88 -14.33
CA ILE A 520 34.06 -10.28 -13.95
C ILE A 520 34.13 -9.99 -12.43
N LYS A 521 33.05 -9.47 -11.85
CA LYS A 521 33.03 -8.98 -10.46
C LYS A 521 32.21 -9.88 -9.56
N SER A 522 32.75 -10.18 -8.38
CA SER A 522 31.95 -10.75 -7.29
C SER A 522 31.00 -9.69 -6.72
N ARG A 523 29.84 -10.11 -6.25
CA ARG A 523 28.86 -9.25 -5.57
C ARG A 523 28.53 -9.80 -4.20
N THR A 524 28.33 -8.91 -3.23
CA THR A 524 27.80 -9.26 -1.91
C THR A 524 26.39 -8.71 -1.81
N VAL A 525 25.45 -9.51 -1.32
CA VAL A 525 24.07 -9.10 -1.05
C VAL A 525 23.69 -9.50 0.37
N VAL A 526 22.96 -8.63 1.07
CA VAL A 526 22.32 -9.00 2.34
C VAL A 526 20.90 -9.47 2.02
N VAL A 527 20.54 -10.66 2.50
CA VAL A 527 19.17 -11.19 2.46
C VAL A 527 18.56 -11.05 3.84
N GLN A 528 17.49 -10.25 3.95
CA GLN A 528 16.76 -10.03 5.19
C GLN A 528 15.42 -10.77 5.14
N GLY A 529 15.01 -11.37 6.25
CA GLY A 529 13.66 -11.92 6.44
C GLY A 529 12.65 -10.80 6.74
N GLY A 530 11.57 -10.73 5.97
CA GLY A 530 10.55 -9.70 6.08
C GLY A 530 10.98 -8.35 5.52
N ALA A 531 10.02 -7.44 5.33
CA ALA A 531 10.28 -6.10 4.82
C ALA A 531 10.94 -5.21 5.87
N TYR A 532 10.79 -5.52 7.16
CA TYR A 532 11.20 -4.71 8.31
C TYR A 532 11.96 -5.55 9.34
N ALA A 533 12.60 -6.65 8.91
CA ALA A 533 13.38 -7.57 9.75
C ALA A 533 12.55 -8.36 10.78
N GLU A 534 11.23 -8.37 10.61
CA GLU A 534 10.25 -9.00 11.48
C GLU A 534 10.31 -10.53 11.42
N HIS A 535 10.96 -11.13 10.41
CA HIS A 535 11.18 -12.58 10.36
C HIS A 535 12.58 -12.96 10.86
N GLN A 536 12.67 -14.06 11.60
CA GLN A 536 13.93 -14.63 12.08
C GLN A 536 14.33 -15.80 11.18
N ILE A 537 15.48 -15.71 10.52
CA ILE A 537 16.05 -16.78 9.69
C ILE A 537 16.84 -17.71 10.60
N LEU A 538 16.44 -18.98 10.64
CA LEU A 538 17.03 -19.99 11.52
C LEU A 538 18.22 -20.69 10.86
N GLU A 539 18.01 -21.14 9.62
CA GLU A 539 18.91 -22.00 8.87
C GLU A 539 18.77 -21.69 7.38
N VAL A 540 19.89 -21.75 6.67
CA VAL A 540 19.95 -21.61 5.21
C VAL A 540 20.65 -22.82 4.63
N THR A 541 20.05 -23.39 3.58
CA THR A 541 20.50 -24.59 2.91
C THR A 541 20.72 -24.29 1.43
N THR A 542 21.87 -24.72 0.92
CA THR A 542 22.22 -24.76 -0.50
C THR A 542 22.59 -26.20 -0.84
N ASP A 543 22.84 -26.49 -2.12
CA ASP A 543 23.19 -27.86 -2.55
C ASP A 543 24.48 -28.39 -1.89
N SER A 544 25.38 -27.50 -1.46
CA SER A 544 26.69 -27.84 -0.91
C SER A 544 26.81 -27.70 0.60
N GLN A 545 25.92 -26.94 1.25
CA GLN A 545 26.06 -26.62 2.68
C GLN A 545 24.72 -26.29 3.35
N ILE A 546 24.64 -26.66 4.63
CA ILE A 546 23.64 -26.18 5.58
C ILE A 546 24.34 -25.25 6.57
N SER A 547 23.78 -24.08 6.82
CA SER A 547 24.33 -23.09 7.74
C SER A 547 23.28 -22.60 8.71
N SER A 548 23.55 -22.73 10.01
CA SER A 548 22.77 -22.03 11.03
C SER A 548 23.04 -20.53 10.94
N VAL A 549 21.96 -19.73 10.97
CA VAL A 549 21.99 -18.26 10.88
C VAL A 549 21.51 -17.65 12.19
N ASN A 550 20.31 -18.01 12.64
CA ASN A 550 19.62 -17.45 13.80
C ASN A 550 19.71 -15.91 13.90
N SER A 551 19.34 -15.22 12.83
CA SER A 551 19.34 -13.76 12.72
C SER A 551 18.24 -13.28 11.78
N SER A 552 17.88 -12.00 11.81
CA SER A 552 16.96 -11.39 10.86
C SER A 552 17.50 -11.32 9.41
N HIS A 553 18.80 -11.54 9.23
CA HIS A 553 19.46 -11.50 7.93
C HIS A 553 20.71 -12.37 7.87
N PHE A 554 21.17 -12.64 6.66
CA PHE A 554 22.47 -13.24 6.35
C PHE A 554 23.07 -12.59 5.10
N ASN A 555 24.38 -12.75 4.92
CA ASN A 555 25.09 -12.25 3.76
C ASN A 555 25.31 -13.38 2.75
N VAL A 556 25.31 -13.05 1.47
CA VAL A 556 25.67 -13.95 0.38
C VAL A 556 26.72 -13.26 -0.47
N ARG A 557 27.88 -13.89 -0.62
CA ARG A 557 28.91 -13.46 -1.56
C ARG A 557 28.90 -14.39 -2.76
N LEU A 558 28.48 -13.83 -3.91
CA LEU A 558 28.44 -14.48 -5.20
C LEU A 558 29.75 -14.20 -5.95
N ALA A 559 30.45 -15.24 -6.40
CA ALA A 559 31.56 -15.13 -7.33
C ALA A 559 31.09 -14.56 -8.69
N PRO A 560 32.00 -14.15 -9.59
CA PRO A 560 31.62 -13.76 -10.94
C PRO A 560 30.90 -14.89 -11.68
N GLY A 561 29.73 -14.61 -12.27
CA GLY A 561 28.96 -15.59 -13.04
C GLY A 561 28.47 -16.79 -12.23
N SER A 562 28.20 -16.62 -10.93
CA SER A 562 27.76 -17.69 -10.05
C SER A 562 26.32 -17.51 -9.59
N GLY A 563 25.69 -18.59 -9.14
CA GLY A 563 24.36 -18.59 -8.55
C GLY A 563 24.09 -19.84 -7.73
N SER A 564 23.05 -19.79 -6.90
CA SER A 564 22.56 -20.97 -6.18
C SER A 564 21.10 -20.79 -5.81
N ARG A 565 20.40 -21.91 -5.75
CA ARG A 565 19.17 -22.05 -5.00
C ARG A 565 19.48 -22.07 -3.51
N ILE A 566 18.67 -21.40 -2.72
CA ILE A 566 18.79 -21.23 -1.27
C ILE A 566 17.42 -21.50 -0.65
N VAL A 567 17.39 -22.42 0.30
CA VAL A 567 16.22 -22.68 1.14
C VAL A 567 16.48 -22.07 2.51
N ALA A 568 15.65 -21.13 2.94
CA ALA A 568 15.77 -20.46 4.22
C ALA A 568 14.59 -20.83 5.13
N LYS A 569 14.88 -21.57 6.21
CA LYS A 569 13.91 -21.82 7.29
C LYS A 569 13.81 -20.59 8.18
N MET A 570 12.61 -20.23 8.57
CA MET A 570 12.35 -19.01 9.31
C MET A 570 11.21 -19.15 10.32
N LYS A 571 11.23 -18.28 11.33
CA LYS A 571 10.04 -17.93 12.11
C LYS A 571 9.55 -16.58 11.63
N ARG A 572 8.32 -16.54 11.10
CA ARG A 572 7.70 -15.29 10.66
C ARG A 572 7.21 -14.49 11.87
N TYR A 573 7.28 -13.17 11.75
CA TYR A 573 6.87 -12.19 12.76
C TYR A 573 7.45 -12.46 14.17
N ALA A 574 8.69 -12.95 14.23
CA ALA A 574 9.38 -13.30 15.47
C ALA A 574 10.09 -12.10 16.12
N ASN A 575 10.39 -11.06 15.34
CA ASN A 575 11.14 -9.89 15.77
C ASN A 575 10.26 -8.65 15.73
N GLN A 576 10.62 -7.63 16.53
CA GLN A 576 10.01 -6.31 16.41
C GLN A 576 10.41 -5.69 15.05
N PRO A 577 9.45 -5.21 14.25
CA PRO A 577 9.75 -4.62 12.95
C PRO A 577 10.54 -3.31 13.11
N THR A 578 11.48 -3.06 12.20
CA THR A 578 12.36 -1.89 12.25
C THR A 578 12.75 -1.39 10.85
N PHE A 579 12.91 -0.07 10.75
CA PHE A 579 13.53 0.57 9.60
C PHE A 579 15.07 0.52 9.61
N VAL A 580 15.70 0.27 10.76
CA VAL A 580 17.17 0.28 10.89
C VAL A 580 17.78 -0.72 9.91
N PHE A 581 18.72 -0.30 9.07
CA PHE A 581 19.35 -1.18 8.08
C PHE A 581 20.27 -2.23 8.72
N PRO A 582 20.50 -3.40 8.06
CA PRO A 582 21.22 -4.53 8.64
C PRO A 582 22.62 -4.20 9.19
N TRP A 583 23.35 -3.27 8.57
CA TRP A 583 24.70 -2.86 9.01
C TRP A 583 24.71 -1.83 10.15
N ASN A 584 23.55 -1.34 10.56
CA ASN A 584 23.36 -0.46 11.71
C ASN A 584 22.67 -1.20 12.88
N ARG A 585 22.48 -2.53 12.77
CA ARG A 585 21.98 -3.39 13.84
C ARG A 585 23.16 -4.01 14.57
N ASP A 586 23.05 -4.09 15.89
CA ASP A 586 24.09 -4.65 16.77
C ASP A 586 24.39 -6.12 16.47
#